data_AF-A0A8S2U285-F1
#
_entry.id   AF-A0A8S2U285-F1
#
_cell.length_a   1.000
_cell.length_b   1.000
_cell.length_c   1.000
_cell.angle_alpha   90.00
_cell.angle_beta   90.00
_cell.angle_gamma   90.00
#
_symmetry.space_group_name_H-M   'P 1'
#
loop_
_entity.id
_entity.type
_entity.pdbx_description
1 polymer ?
#
loop_
_entity_poly.entity_id
_entity_poly.type
_entity_poly.pdbx_seq_one_letter_code
_entity_poly.pdbx_strand_id
1 'polypeptide(L)' 'GYQFFSKFDMKSSFWQIPIEEEDRHKTAFITPEGLYEWNV' A
#
# COMPACT_ATOMS: atom_id res chain seq x y z
N GLY A 1 7.21 11.75 35.13
CA GLY A 1 7.24 10.60 34.19
C GLY A 1 5.93 10.55 33.45
N TYR A 2 5.91 10.08 32.21
CA TYR A 2 4.69 9.97 31.42
C TYR A 2 3.82 8.80 31.88
N GLN A 3 2.51 9.00 31.90
CA GLN A 3 1.55 8.08 32.52
C GLN A 3 0.96 7.08 31.51
N PHE A 4 0.93 7.43 30.21
CA PHE A 4 0.44 6.58 29.14
C PHE A 4 1.18 6.87 27.83
N PHE A 5 1.39 5.81 27.04
CA PHE A 5 1.92 5.90 25.67
C PHE A 5 1.03 5.06 24.75
N SER A 6 0.88 5.50 23.51
CA SER A 6 0.19 4.74 22.47
C SER A 6 1.03 4.75 21.19
N LYS A 7 1.02 3.62 20.49
CA LYS A 7 1.72 3.45 19.22
C LYS A 7 0.71 2.97 18.19
N PHE A 8 0.61 3.69 17.09
CA PHE A 8 -0.17 3.27 15.93
C PHE A 8 0.76 2.55 14.95
N ASP A 9 0.40 1.33 14.55
CA ASP A 9 1.05 0.65 13.43
C ASP A 9 0.34 1.07 12.14
N MET A 10 1.07 1.80 11.30
CA MET A 10 0.58 2.31 10.03
C MET A 10 0.97 1.41 8.85
N LYS A 11 1.45 0.19 9.07
CA LYS A 11 1.79 -0.72 7.96
C LYS A 11 0.66 -0.92 6.95
N SER A 12 -0.59 -0.95 7.41
CA SER A 12 -1.76 -1.10 6.55
C SER A 12 -2.17 0.18 5.81
N SER A 13 -1.64 1.35 6.18
CA SER A 13 -1.99 2.60 5.50
C SER A 13 -1.42 2.69 4.08
N PHE A 14 -0.37 1.92 3.79
CA PHE A 14 0.20 1.82 2.44
C PHE A 14 -0.85 1.40 1.39
N TRP A 15 -1.82 0.57 1.78
CA TRP A 15 -2.87 0.07 0.89
C TRP A 15 -4.13 0.93 0.85
N GLN A 16 -4.19 2.00 1.66
CA GLN A 16 -5.37 2.89 1.75
C GLN A 16 -5.19 4.19 0.97
N ILE A 17 -3.96 4.50 0.53
CA ILE A 17 -3.68 5.68 -0.27
C ILE A 17 -3.72 5.25 -1.75
N PRO A 18 -4.67 5.76 -2.54
CA PRO A 18 -4.77 5.41 -3.95
C PRO A 18 -3.55 5.88 -4.71
N ILE A 19 -3.11 5.07 -5.66
CA ILE A 19 -2.06 5.44 -6.61
C ILE A 19 -2.71 6.24 -7.75
N GLU A 20 -2.05 7.33 -8.16
CA GLU A 20 -2.48 8.11 -9.32
C GLU A 20 -2.65 7.22 -10.55
N GLU A 21 -3.72 7.44 -11.32
CA GLU A 21 -4.12 6.51 -12.38
C GLU A 21 -3.05 6.37 -13.48
N GLU A 22 -2.31 7.45 -13.73
CA GLU A 22 -1.17 7.49 -14.66
C GLU A 22 0.01 6.61 -14.20
N ASP A 23 0.16 6.37 -12.91
CA ASP A 23 1.30 5.68 -12.29
C ASP A 23 1.03 4.21 -11.94
N ARG A 24 -0.22 3.74 -12.02
CA ARG A 24 -0.61 2.36 -11.65
C ARG A 24 0.19 1.28 -12.39
N HIS A 25 0.49 1.50 -13.67
CA HIS A 25 1.29 0.60 -14.49
C HIS A 25 2.71 0.35 -13.93
N LYS A 26 3.26 1.29 -13.14
CA LYS A 26 4.60 1.15 -12.51
C LYS A 26 4.58 0.17 -11.34
N THR A 27 3.41 -0.13 -10.80
CA THR A 27 3.23 -1.07 -9.68
C THR A 27 2.86 -2.48 -10.12
N ALA A 28 2.86 -2.73 -11.42
CA ALA A 28 2.54 -4.04 -11.96
C ALA A 28 3.58 -5.09 -11.56
N PHE A 29 3.13 -6.28 -11.19
CA PHE A 29 3.98 -7.43 -10.87
C PHE A 29 3.57 -8.66 -11.68
N ILE A 30 4.55 -9.49 -12.03
CA ILE A 30 4.35 -10.69 -12.85
C ILE A 30 4.28 -11.92 -11.94
N THR A 31 3.25 -12.72 -12.12
CA THR A 31 3.19 -14.11 -11.64
C THR A 31 3.35 -15.06 -12.82
N PRO A 32 3.62 -16.36 -12.61
CA PRO A 32 3.62 -17.34 -13.69
C PRO A 32 2.31 -17.41 -14.48
N GLU A 33 1.21 -16.91 -13.91
CA GLU A 33 -0.14 -16.96 -14.47
C GLU A 33 -0.55 -15.66 -15.17
N GLY A 34 0.21 -14.56 -15.01
CA GLY A 34 -0.10 -13.29 -15.67
C GLY A 34 0.56 -12.06 -15.06
N LEU A 35 0.22 -10.89 -15.62
CA LEU A 35 0.61 -9.58 -15.11
C LEU A 35 -0.57 -8.98 -14.33
N TYR A 36 -0.29 -8.49 -13.13
CA TYR A 36 -1.29 -7.87 -12.26
C TYR A 36 -0.84 -6.47 -11.87
N GLU A 37 -1.76 -5.53 -11.81
CA GLU A 37 -1.53 -4.18 -11.30
C GLU A 37 -2.48 -3.86 -10.14
N TRP A 38 -2.05 -2.94 -9.29
CA TRP A 38 -2.81 -2.56 -8.11
C TRP A 38 -3.88 -1.53 -8.47
N ASN A 39 -5.13 -1.78 -8.04
CA ASN A 39 -6.31 -1.00 -8.44
C ASN A 39 -6.94 -0.17 -7.31
N VAL A 40 -6.30 -0.12 -6.14
CA VAL A 40 -6.81 0.58 -4.95
C VAL A 40 -6.04 1.87 -4.72
#